data_AF-A0A3S3NY20-F1
#
_entry.id   AF-A0A3S3NY20-F1
#
_cell.length_a   1.000
_cell.length_b   1.000
_cell.length_c   1.000
_cell.angle_alpha   90.00
_cell.angle_beta   90.00
_cell.angle_gamma   90.00
#
_symmetry.space_group_name_H-M   'P 1'
#
loop_
_entity.id
_entity.type
_entity.pdbx_description
1 polymer ?
#
loop_
_entity_poly.entity_id
_entity_poly.type
_entity_poly.pdbx_seq_one_letter_code
_entity_poly.pdbx_strand_id
1 'polypeptide(L)'
;MASIEMDKEQLTADLAFKDSSSIVIKIRRRLPDFLQSVKLKYVRLGLRYTSIHAIYLAVSVIVILSAAAVELKGFRFGDFSLFWKQLCLDVAACLAAGTVAVFLLTVYWFKRPRPVYLMDFACYKPEDERKMPTEDFLEMTETNGSFEEETVQFQKRISHRSGLGDETYLPRGITSQPPRLSMKEARLEAEAVMFGALDELFSKTGVRPRDVGILIVNCSLFNPTPLSLCHDRKPLQDENRHKKLQSWRNGL
;
A
#
# COMPACT_ATOMS: atom_id res chain seq x y z
N MET A 1 17.20 -23.43 -14.84
CA MET A 1 18.16 -22.41 -14.38
C MET A 1 18.01 -21.19 -15.26
N ALA A 2 17.29 -20.16 -14.80
CA ALA A 2 17.17 -18.90 -15.52
C ALA A 2 18.09 -17.89 -14.81
N SER A 3 19.13 -17.45 -15.51
CA SER A 3 20.10 -16.48 -15.05
C SER A 3 19.45 -15.12 -14.83
N ILE A 4 19.56 -14.60 -13.61
CA ILE A 4 19.23 -13.22 -13.30
C ILE A 4 20.41 -12.39 -13.78
N GLU A 5 20.26 -11.78 -14.95
CA GLU A 5 21.20 -10.79 -15.45
C GLU A 5 21.03 -9.52 -14.60
N MET A 6 21.98 -9.31 -13.70
CA MET A 6 22.02 -8.17 -12.80
C MET A 6 22.68 -7.01 -13.58
N ASP A 7 21.84 -6.10 -14.06
CA ASP A 7 22.23 -4.93 -14.84
C ASP A 7 23.25 -4.11 -14.03
N LYS A 8 24.47 -4.00 -14.54
CA LYS A 8 25.58 -3.30 -13.86
C LYS A 8 25.30 -1.80 -13.87
N GLU A 9 25.11 -1.23 -12.69
CA GLU A 9 24.93 0.21 -12.48
C GLU A 9 26.07 1.01 -13.15
N GLN A 10 25.79 1.66 -14.28
CA GLN A 10 26.69 2.65 -14.86
C GLN A 10 26.54 3.98 -14.12
N LEU A 11 27.49 4.28 -13.24
CA LEU A 11 27.68 5.60 -12.63
C LEU A 11 28.16 6.59 -13.70
N THR A 12 27.29 7.51 -14.11
CA THR A 12 27.68 8.66 -14.95
C THR A 12 28.05 9.83 -14.04
N ALA A 13 29.32 10.21 -14.04
CA ALA A 13 29.85 11.36 -13.31
C ALA A 13 30.25 12.45 -14.31
N ASP A 14 29.56 13.59 -14.27
CA ASP A 14 29.97 14.78 -15.02
C ASP A 14 30.96 15.57 -14.16
N LEU A 15 32.16 15.78 -14.71
CA LEU A 15 33.22 16.61 -14.12
C LEU A 15 33.10 18.02 -14.68
N ALA A 16 32.77 18.99 -13.82
CA ALA A 16 32.83 20.41 -14.15
C ALA A 16 34.03 21.03 -13.44
N PHE A 17 35.00 21.53 -14.20
CA PHE A 17 36.15 22.27 -13.68
C PHE A 17 35.72 23.71 -13.42
N LYS A 18 35.86 24.19 -12.18
CA LYS A 18 35.68 25.60 -11.84
C LYS A 18 36.95 26.10 -11.15
N ASP A 19 37.80 26.71 -11.97
CA ASP A 19 39.12 27.27 -11.67
C ASP A 19 40.10 26.34 -10.96
N SER A 20 41.40 26.61 -11.11
CA SER A 20 42.54 25.69 -10.93
C SER A 20 42.78 25.14 -9.50
N SER A 21 41.79 25.15 -8.61
CA SER A 21 41.91 24.62 -7.24
C SER A 21 40.69 23.84 -6.70
N SER A 22 39.61 23.62 -7.48
CA SER A 22 38.50 22.79 -6.99
C SER A 22 37.84 21.91 -8.06
N ILE A 23 37.79 20.61 -7.80
CA ILE A 23 37.04 19.60 -8.58
C ILE A 23 35.75 19.28 -7.80
N VAL A 24 34.60 19.56 -8.42
CA VAL A 24 33.30 19.17 -7.86
C VAL A 24 32.77 17.99 -8.66
N ILE A 25 32.82 16.79 -8.07
CA ILE A 25 32.28 15.57 -8.67
C ILE A 25 30.79 15.48 -8.36
N LYS A 26 29.93 15.75 -9.36
CA LYS A 26 28.48 15.52 -9.23
C LYS A 26 28.15 14.08 -9.62
N ILE A 27 28.02 13.22 -8.62
CA ILE A 27 27.54 11.84 -8.79
C ILE A 27 26.01 11.89 -8.93
N ARG A 28 25.48 11.72 -10.14
CA ARG A 28 24.04 11.50 -10.34
C ARG A 28 23.74 10.01 -10.19
N ARG A 29 23.31 9.59 -8.99
CA ARG A 29 22.64 8.29 -8.83
C ARG A 29 21.26 8.40 -9.48
N ARG A 30 21.07 7.84 -10.68
CA ARG A 30 19.71 7.57 -11.19
C ARG A 30 19.10 6.54 -10.26
N LEU A 31 18.04 6.90 -9.54
CA LEU A 31 17.29 5.93 -8.75
C LEU A 31 16.65 4.90 -9.70
N PRO A 32 16.59 3.61 -9.31
CA PRO A 32 15.81 2.61 -10.04
C PRO A 32 14.34 3.03 -10.10
N ASP A 33 13.69 2.88 -11.26
CA ASP A 33 12.27 3.17 -11.42
C ASP A 33 11.40 2.06 -10.79
N PHE A 34 11.35 2.07 -9.46
CA PHE A 34 10.54 1.13 -8.66
C PHE A 34 9.06 1.17 -9.07
N LEU A 35 8.52 2.35 -9.40
CA LEU A 35 7.13 2.50 -9.85
C LEU A 35 6.84 1.70 -11.12
N GLN A 36 7.79 1.63 -12.05
CA GLN A 36 7.61 0.90 -13.31
C GLN A 36 7.67 -0.62 -13.09
N SER A 37 8.59 -1.08 -12.22
CA SER A 37 8.69 -2.50 -11.82
C SER A 37 7.43 -3.01 -11.11
N VAL A 38 6.89 -2.19 -10.20
CA VAL A 38 5.68 -2.48 -9.42
C VAL A 38 4.45 -2.51 -10.33
N LYS A 39 4.31 -1.50 -11.21
CA LYS A 39 3.25 -1.48 -12.24
C LYS A 39 3.32 -2.73 -13.13
N LEU A 40 4.49 -3.12 -13.65
CA LEU A 40 4.62 -4.31 -14.50
C LEU A 40 4.28 -5.60 -13.74
N LYS A 41 4.65 -5.73 -12.46
CA LYS A 41 4.33 -6.91 -11.65
C LYS A 41 2.82 -7.07 -11.46
N TYR A 42 2.10 -5.99 -11.15
CA TYR A 42 0.64 -6.01 -11.00
C TYR A 42 -0.09 -6.16 -12.33
N VAL A 43 0.41 -5.56 -13.41
CA VAL A 43 -0.16 -5.73 -14.76
C VAL A 43 -0.01 -7.18 -15.22
N ARG A 44 1.14 -7.82 -15.01
CA ARG A 44 1.33 -9.25 -15.32
C ARG A 44 0.45 -10.15 -14.44
N LEU A 45 0.24 -9.79 -13.17
CA LEU A 45 -0.64 -10.53 -12.28
C LEU A 45 -2.10 -10.43 -12.72
N GLY A 46 -2.56 -9.22 -13.06
CA GLY A 46 -3.89 -8.97 -13.61
C GLY A 46 -4.11 -9.70 -14.93
N LEU A 47 -3.15 -9.64 -15.87
CA LEU A 47 -3.21 -10.36 -17.13
C LEU A 47 -3.28 -11.87 -16.93
N ARG A 48 -2.44 -12.45 -16.07
CA ARG A 48 -2.50 -13.90 -15.76
C ARG A 48 -3.85 -14.29 -15.17
N TYR A 49 -4.39 -13.48 -14.27
CA TYR A 49 -5.69 -13.73 -13.68
C TYR A 49 -6.77 -13.72 -14.77
N THR A 50 -6.86 -12.65 -15.58
CA THR A 50 -7.83 -12.56 -16.67
C THR A 50 -7.68 -13.66 -17.72
N SER A 51 -6.45 -14.03 -18.11
CA SER A 51 -6.19 -15.10 -19.07
C SER A 51 -6.66 -16.47 -18.56
N ILE A 52 -6.44 -16.79 -17.29
CA ILE A 52 -6.91 -18.05 -16.71
C ILE A 52 -8.45 -18.11 -16.72
N HIS A 53 -9.12 -16.99 -16.44
CA HIS A 53 -10.59 -16.94 -16.41
C HIS A 53 -11.18 -17.03 -17.83
N ALA A 54 -10.54 -16.42 -18.82
CA ALA A 54 -10.94 -16.53 -20.23
C ALA A 54 -10.83 -17.97 -20.76
N ILE A 55 -9.82 -18.73 -20.32
CA ILE A 55 -9.64 -20.13 -20.72
C ILE A 55 -10.76 -21.01 -20.17
N TYR A 56 -11.11 -20.89 -18.88
CA TYR A 56 -12.22 -21.67 -18.30
C TYR A 56 -13.56 -21.37 -18.98
N LEU A 57 -13.81 -20.10 -19.30
CA LEU A 57 -15.02 -19.68 -19.99
C LEU A 57 -15.05 -20.21 -21.44
N ALA A 58 -13.94 -20.14 -22.17
CA ALA A 58 -13.83 -20.71 -23.51
C ALA A 58 -14.04 -22.24 -23.53
N VAL A 59 -13.45 -22.97 -22.58
CA VAL A 59 -13.62 -24.44 -22.48
C VAL A 59 -15.09 -24.79 -22.22
N SER A 60 -15.77 -24.06 -21.32
CA SER A 60 -17.19 -24.32 -21.05
C SER A 60 -18.09 -24.08 -22.27
N VAL A 61 -17.81 -23.04 -23.06
CA VAL A 61 -18.53 -22.75 -24.32
C VAL A 61 -18.27 -23.84 -25.36
N ILE A 62 -17.01 -24.32 -25.48
CA ILE A 62 -16.66 -25.41 -26.41
C ILE A 62 -17.39 -26.69 -26.05
N VAL A 63 -17.51 -27.03 -24.75
CA VAL A 63 -18.25 -28.20 -24.29
C VAL A 63 -19.74 -28.09 -24.64
N ILE A 64 -20.36 -26.92 -24.41
CA ILE A 64 -21.76 -26.65 -24.78
C ILE A 64 -21.97 -26.79 -26.29
N LEU A 65 -21.09 -26.21 -27.11
CA LEU A 65 -21.16 -26.30 -28.58
C LEU A 65 -20.97 -27.75 -29.07
N SER A 66 -20.09 -28.52 -28.43
CA SER A 66 -19.87 -29.92 -28.79
C SER A 66 -21.07 -30.81 -28.47
N ALA A 67 -21.76 -30.57 -27.35
CA ALA A 67 -22.98 -31.28 -26.99
C ALA A 67 -24.11 -30.98 -27.99
N ALA A 68 -24.32 -29.71 -28.34
CA ALA A 68 -25.30 -29.31 -29.35
C ALA A 68 -24.99 -29.89 -30.74
N ALA A 69 -23.72 -30.00 -31.12
CA ALA A 69 -23.32 -30.62 -32.38
C ALA A 69 -23.60 -32.14 -32.44
N VAL A 70 -23.52 -32.84 -31.31
CA VAL A 70 -23.87 -34.26 -31.20
C VAL A 70 -25.38 -34.46 -31.35
N GLU A 71 -26.19 -33.58 -30.76
CA GLU A 71 -27.65 -33.56 -30.95
C GLU A 71 -28.02 -33.36 -32.42
N LEU A 72 -27.34 -32.46 -33.13
CA LEU A 72 -27.60 -32.17 -34.55
C LEU A 72 -27.18 -33.32 -35.49
N LYS A 73 -26.13 -34.08 -35.16
CA LYS A 73 -25.66 -35.22 -35.98
C LYS A 73 -26.48 -36.50 -35.82
N GLY A 74 -27.21 -36.65 -34.71
CA GLY A 74 -28.13 -37.77 -34.48
C GLY A 74 -29.37 -37.79 -35.39
N PHE A 75 -29.55 -36.80 -36.27
CA PHE A 75 -30.77 -36.62 -37.07
C PHE A 75 -30.85 -37.49 -38.35
N ARG A 76 -29.79 -38.23 -38.72
CA ARG A 76 -29.75 -39.04 -39.95
C ARG A 76 -29.52 -40.52 -39.64
N PHE A 77 -30.57 -41.31 -39.39
CA PHE A 77 -30.75 -42.72 -39.81
C PHE A 77 -32.14 -43.25 -39.35
N GLY A 78 -32.81 -44.04 -40.19
CA GLY A 78 -34.26 -44.35 -40.15
C GLY A 78 -34.76 -45.43 -39.17
N ASP A 79 -36.09 -45.41 -38.96
CA ASP A 79 -37.09 -46.38 -38.47
C ASP A 79 -36.89 -47.23 -37.19
N PHE A 80 -35.70 -47.30 -36.59
CA PHE A 80 -35.55 -47.59 -35.15
C PHE A 80 -35.43 -46.31 -34.30
N SER A 81 -35.64 -45.18 -34.98
CA SER A 81 -35.17 -43.86 -34.54
C SER A 81 -36.01 -43.24 -33.43
N LEU A 82 -37.28 -43.58 -33.25
CA LEU A 82 -38.14 -42.86 -32.29
C LEU A 82 -37.78 -43.14 -30.83
N PHE A 83 -37.59 -44.42 -30.49
CA PHE A 83 -37.22 -44.85 -29.13
C PHE A 83 -35.81 -44.40 -28.75
N TRP A 84 -34.86 -44.53 -29.69
CA TRP A 84 -33.50 -44.00 -29.51
C TRP A 84 -33.45 -42.47 -29.50
N LYS A 85 -34.30 -41.76 -30.26
CA LYS A 85 -34.41 -40.30 -30.21
C LYS A 85 -34.93 -39.83 -28.86
N GLN A 86 -35.97 -40.47 -28.30
CA GLN A 86 -36.52 -40.09 -27.00
C GLN A 86 -35.46 -40.24 -25.89
N LEU A 87 -34.75 -41.38 -25.88
CA LEU A 87 -33.70 -41.65 -24.90
C LEU A 87 -32.47 -40.75 -25.09
N CYS A 88 -32.07 -40.46 -26.33
CA CYS A 88 -30.94 -39.59 -26.62
C CYS A 88 -31.25 -38.11 -26.36
N LEU A 89 -32.49 -37.65 -26.61
CA LEU A 89 -32.95 -36.31 -26.26
C LEU A 89 -32.94 -36.09 -24.76
N ASP A 90 -33.41 -37.05 -23.96
CA ASP A 90 -33.39 -36.93 -22.50
C ASP A 90 -31.95 -36.88 -21.95
N VAL A 91 -31.07 -37.76 -22.45
CA VAL A 91 -29.65 -37.78 -22.03
C VAL A 91 -28.93 -36.51 -22.46
N ALA A 92 -29.17 -36.04 -23.68
CA ALA A 92 -28.55 -34.84 -24.21
C ALA A 92 -29.09 -33.57 -23.52
N ALA A 93 -30.40 -33.51 -23.23
CA ALA A 93 -30.99 -32.45 -22.43
C ALA A 93 -30.44 -32.44 -20.98
N CYS A 94 -30.26 -33.59 -20.34
CA CYS A 94 -29.63 -33.69 -19.03
C CYS A 94 -28.16 -33.23 -19.05
N LEU A 95 -27.41 -33.58 -20.09
CA LEU A 95 -26.02 -33.11 -20.28
C LEU A 95 -25.97 -31.60 -20.54
N ALA A 96 -26.85 -31.07 -21.39
CA ALA A 96 -26.97 -29.64 -21.66
C ALA A 96 -27.32 -28.88 -20.37
N ALA A 97 -28.34 -29.33 -19.62
CA ALA A 97 -28.71 -28.74 -18.35
C ALA A 97 -27.56 -28.81 -17.32
N GLY A 98 -26.85 -29.93 -17.25
CA GLY A 98 -25.67 -30.09 -16.40
C GLY A 98 -24.54 -29.13 -16.77
N THR A 99 -24.24 -28.95 -18.05
CA THR A 99 -23.21 -28.01 -18.52
C THR A 99 -23.59 -26.56 -18.24
N VAL A 100 -24.85 -26.18 -18.43
CA VAL A 100 -25.37 -24.86 -18.08
C VAL A 100 -25.30 -24.64 -16.56
N ALA A 101 -25.67 -25.62 -15.75
CA ALA A 101 -25.58 -25.53 -14.30
C ALA A 101 -24.13 -25.35 -13.82
N VAL A 102 -23.18 -26.12 -14.36
CA VAL A 102 -21.74 -25.99 -14.07
C VAL A 102 -21.21 -24.63 -14.55
N PHE A 103 -21.66 -24.14 -15.70
CA PHE A 103 -21.31 -22.82 -16.20
C PHE A 103 -21.80 -21.71 -15.27
N LEU A 104 -23.08 -21.74 -14.87
CA LEU A 104 -23.63 -20.76 -13.95
C LEU A 104 -22.96 -20.82 -12.57
N LEU A 105 -22.66 -22.02 -12.08
CA LEU A 105 -21.94 -22.21 -10.81
C LEU A 105 -20.52 -21.66 -10.89
N THR A 106 -19.78 -21.93 -11.96
CA THR A 106 -18.44 -21.39 -12.15
C THR A 106 -18.47 -19.86 -12.23
N VAL A 107 -19.37 -19.27 -13.03
CA VAL A 107 -19.57 -17.81 -13.08
C VAL A 107 -19.91 -17.23 -11.71
N TYR A 108 -20.77 -17.90 -10.93
CA TYR A 108 -21.11 -17.48 -9.56
C TYR A 108 -19.90 -17.48 -8.64
N TRP A 109 -19.12 -18.56 -8.62
CA TRP A 109 -17.90 -18.68 -7.84
C TRP A 109 -16.85 -17.64 -8.26
N PHE A 110 -16.76 -17.31 -9.56
CA PHE A 110 -15.82 -16.32 -10.08
C PHE A 110 -16.25 -14.87 -9.80
N LYS A 111 -17.56 -14.58 -9.80
CA LYS A 111 -18.08 -13.24 -9.45
C LYS A 111 -18.09 -12.98 -7.95
N ARG A 112 -17.91 -14.00 -7.12
CA ARG A 112 -17.90 -13.83 -5.67
C ARG A 112 -16.67 -12.99 -5.27
N PRO A 113 -16.85 -11.80 -4.66
CA PRO A 113 -15.74 -11.01 -4.18
C PRO A 113 -14.96 -11.82 -3.14
N ARG A 114 -13.63 -11.80 -3.23
CA ARG A 114 -12.81 -12.40 -2.17
C ARG A 114 -12.96 -11.54 -0.92
N PRO A 115 -13.33 -12.13 0.22
CA PRO A 115 -13.44 -11.37 1.45
C PRO A 115 -12.06 -10.84 1.86
N VAL A 116 -12.00 -9.57 2.22
CA VAL A 116 -10.81 -8.92 2.78
C VAL A 116 -11.06 -8.76 4.27
N TYR A 117 -10.10 -9.20 5.06
CA TYR A 117 -10.21 -9.20 6.51
C TYR A 117 -9.15 -8.28 7.11
N LEU A 118 -9.57 -7.48 8.08
CA LEU A 118 -8.64 -6.76 8.96
C LEU A 118 -8.12 -7.76 10.00
N MET A 119 -6.83 -8.06 9.94
CA MET A 119 -6.22 -8.98 10.91
C MET A 119 -5.91 -8.28 12.23
N ASP A 120 -5.36 -7.06 12.15
CA ASP A 120 -4.96 -6.30 13.34
C ASP A 120 -4.84 -4.81 12.99
N PHE A 121 -4.78 -3.97 14.02
CA PHE A 121 -4.55 -2.54 13.91
C PHE A 121 -3.64 -2.04 15.03
N ALA A 122 -2.89 -0.99 14.74
CA ALA A 122 -2.06 -0.30 15.72
C ALA A 122 -2.11 1.21 15.46
N CYS A 123 -2.04 1.98 16.54
CA CYS A 123 -2.05 3.43 16.51
C CYS A 123 -0.87 3.94 17.33
N TYR A 124 -0.04 4.77 16.71
CA TYR A 124 1.06 5.38 17.44
C TYR A 124 0.54 6.32 18.52
N LYS A 125 0.92 6.06 19.77
CA LYS A 125 0.71 6.96 20.90
C LYS A 125 2.04 7.64 21.26
N PRO A 126 2.15 8.97 21.16
CA PRO A 126 3.34 9.69 21.58
C PRO A 126 3.52 9.67 23.12
N GLU A 127 4.71 10.04 23.58
CA GLU A 127 5.00 10.23 25.00
C GLU A 127 4.22 11.41 25.60
N ASP A 128 3.94 11.34 26.90
CA ASP A 128 3.16 12.34 27.64
C ASP A 128 3.79 13.75 27.62
N GLU A 129 5.11 13.86 27.38
CA GLU A 129 5.79 15.15 27.15
C GLU A 129 5.25 15.94 25.95
N ARG A 130 4.53 15.28 25.03
CA ARG A 130 3.93 15.91 23.85
C ARG A 130 2.45 16.25 24.04
N LYS A 131 1.89 16.00 25.22
CA LYS A 131 0.54 16.45 25.55
C LYS A 131 0.51 17.97 25.57
N MET A 132 -0.56 18.52 25.04
CA MET A 132 -0.83 19.95 25.02
C MET A 132 -2.22 20.19 25.59
N PRO A 133 -2.31 20.67 26.84
CA PRO A 133 -3.54 21.19 27.41
C PRO A 133 -4.16 22.29 26.56
N THR A 134 -5.48 22.42 26.64
CA THR A 134 -6.21 23.41 25.83
C THR A 134 -5.77 24.83 26.19
N GLU A 135 -5.57 25.12 27.48
CA GLU A 135 -5.10 26.42 27.95
C GLU A 135 -3.70 26.74 27.42
N ASP A 136 -2.75 25.80 27.54
CA ASP A 136 -1.37 25.98 27.08
C ASP A 136 -1.30 26.25 25.56
N PHE A 137 -2.15 25.58 24.78
CA PHE A 137 -2.27 25.83 23.34
C PHE A 137 -2.75 27.25 23.03
N LEU A 138 -3.73 27.75 23.79
CA LEU A 138 -4.28 29.09 23.61
C LEU A 138 -3.28 30.17 24.03
N GLU A 139 -2.58 29.96 25.15
CA GLU A 139 -1.49 30.85 25.59
C GLU A 139 -0.35 30.89 24.57
N MET A 140 0.05 29.73 24.04
CA MET A 140 1.05 29.65 22.97
C MET A 140 0.61 30.43 21.73
N THR A 141 -0.67 30.31 21.34
CA THR A 141 -1.23 30.99 20.17
C THR A 141 -1.22 32.51 20.34
N GLU A 142 -1.59 33.00 21.52
CA GLU A 142 -1.55 34.43 21.87
C GLU A 142 -0.12 34.97 21.89
N THR A 143 0.78 34.25 22.55
CA THR A 143 2.19 34.67 22.73
C THR A 143 2.97 34.68 21.43
N ASN A 144 2.62 33.78 20.49
CA ASN A 144 3.27 33.71 19.18
C ASN A 144 3.01 34.96 18.32
N GLY A 145 2.00 35.78 18.65
CA GLY A 145 1.74 37.08 18.01
C GLY A 145 1.51 37.04 16.49
N SER A 146 1.32 35.84 15.93
CA SER A 146 1.23 35.59 14.49
C SER A 146 -0.20 35.72 13.95
N PHE A 147 -1.18 35.95 14.83
CA PHE A 147 -2.60 35.98 14.52
C PHE A 147 -3.24 37.29 15.00
N GLU A 148 -4.20 37.78 14.24
CA GLU A 148 -5.07 38.89 14.65
C GLU A 148 -5.99 38.46 15.79
N GLU A 149 -6.40 39.41 16.64
CA GLU A 149 -7.25 39.14 17.81
C GLU A 149 -8.56 38.42 17.43
N GLU A 150 -9.20 38.80 16.32
CA GLU A 150 -10.41 38.12 15.84
C GLU A 150 -10.16 36.64 15.51
N THR A 151 -8.99 36.32 14.95
CA THR A 151 -8.57 34.95 14.63
C THR A 151 -8.26 34.16 15.90
N VAL A 152 -7.62 34.78 16.89
CA VAL A 152 -7.37 34.16 18.20
C VAL A 152 -8.70 33.83 18.89
N GLN A 153 -9.65 34.76 18.92
CA GLN A 153 -10.99 34.54 19.48
C GLN A 153 -11.79 33.47 18.71
N PHE A 154 -11.59 33.36 17.40
CA PHE A 154 -12.14 32.26 16.62
C PHE A 154 -11.51 30.92 17.02
N GLN A 155 -10.18 30.82 17.11
CA GLN A 155 -9.47 29.61 17.52
C GLN A 155 -9.88 29.17 18.94
N LYS A 156 -10.00 30.10 19.90
CA LYS A 156 -10.54 29.81 21.25
C LYS A 156 -11.91 29.15 21.20
N ARG A 157 -12.85 29.71 20.42
CA ARG A 157 -14.20 29.16 20.25
C ARG A 157 -14.18 27.77 19.61
N ILE A 158 -13.27 27.53 18.66
CA ILE A 158 -13.09 26.21 18.05
C ILE A 158 -12.49 25.22 19.04
N SER A 159 -11.43 25.57 19.75
CA SER A 159 -10.77 24.69 20.74
C SER A 159 -11.77 24.16 21.75
N HIS A 160 -12.58 25.03 22.38
CA HIS A 160 -13.60 24.62 23.35
C HIS A 160 -14.78 23.82 22.76
N ARG A 161 -15.00 23.85 21.45
CA ARG A 161 -16.11 23.12 20.77
C ARG A 161 -15.65 21.89 19.99
N SER A 162 -14.35 21.70 19.85
CA SER A 162 -13.75 20.63 19.02
C SER A 162 -13.90 19.23 19.62
N GLY A 163 -14.20 19.13 20.92
CA GLY A 163 -14.21 17.86 21.65
C GLY A 163 -12.80 17.31 21.94
N LEU A 164 -11.75 18.09 21.67
CA LEU A 164 -10.39 17.79 22.10
C LEU A 164 -10.23 18.14 23.58
N GLY A 165 -9.59 17.25 24.34
CA GLY A 165 -9.26 17.47 25.74
C GLY A 165 -7.76 17.65 25.94
N ASP A 166 -7.34 17.78 27.20
CA ASP A 166 -5.95 18.09 27.56
C ASP A 166 -4.95 16.95 27.33
N GLU A 167 -5.49 15.79 26.93
CA GLU A 167 -4.75 14.60 26.53
C GLU A 167 -4.44 14.57 25.01
N THR A 168 -4.59 15.72 24.34
CA THR A 168 -4.27 15.87 22.92
C THR A 168 -2.78 16.08 22.72
N TYR A 169 -2.18 15.42 21.71
CA TYR A 169 -0.75 15.51 21.44
C TYR A 169 -0.47 16.44 20.26
N LEU A 170 0.58 17.26 20.37
CA LEU A 170 1.07 18.10 19.28
C LEU A 170 2.53 17.78 18.90
N PRO A 171 2.91 17.98 17.63
CA PRO A 171 4.28 17.76 17.19
C PRO A 171 5.21 18.87 17.67
N ARG A 172 6.46 18.48 17.94
CA ARG A 172 7.52 19.37 18.45
C ARG A 172 7.77 20.60 17.57
N GLY A 173 7.57 20.47 16.25
CA GLY A 173 7.72 21.59 15.32
C GLY A 173 6.70 22.70 15.55
N ILE A 174 5.50 22.38 16.03
CA ILE A 174 4.46 23.37 16.36
C ILE A 174 4.70 23.94 17.76
N THR A 175 5.06 23.11 18.73
CA THR A 175 5.20 23.52 20.14
C THR A 175 6.51 24.24 20.46
N SER A 176 7.48 24.26 19.55
CA SER A 176 8.75 24.97 19.76
C SER A 176 8.57 26.49 19.78
N GLN A 177 9.33 27.20 20.61
CA GLN A 177 9.37 28.67 20.60
C GLN A 177 10.71 29.18 20.02
N PRO A 178 10.73 29.87 18.87
CA PRO A 178 9.60 30.08 17.92
C PRO A 178 9.25 28.78 17.14
N PRO A 179 8.04 28.69 16.54
CA PRO A 179 7.60 27.51 15.79
C PRO A 179 8.55 27.14 14.65
N ARG A 180 8.87 25.84 14.52
CA ARG A 180 9.80 25.29 13.53
C ARG A 180 9.06 24.43 12.51
N LEU A 181 8.30 25.09 11.63
CA LEU A 181 7.53 24.45 10.56
C LEU A 181 8.41 24.13 9.34
N SER A 182 9.38 23.23 9.51
CA SER A 182 10.29 22.81 8.44
C SER A 182 9.98 21.41 7.94
N MET A 183 10.36 21.12 6.69
CA MET A 183 10.26 19.76 6.12
C MET A 183 11.04 18.72 6.94
N LYS A 184 12.09 19.14 7.65
CA LYS A 184 12.88 18.27 8.53
C LYS A 184 12.05 17.82 9.74
N GLU A 185 11.36 18.74 10.40
CA GLU A 185 10.51 18.42 11.56
C GLU A 185 9.30 17.59 11.15
N ALA A 186 8.63 17.95 10.03
CA ALA A 186 7.52 17.16 9.49
C ALA A 186 7.95 15.72 9.12
N ARG A 187 9.18 15.55 8.63
CA ARG A 187 9.75 14.22 8.36
C ARG A 187 9.94 13.42 9.64
N LEU A 188 10.51 14.02 10.69
CA LEU A 188 10.75 13.37 11.97
C LEU A 188 9.43 12.92 12.62
N GLU A 189 8.40 13.74 12.53
CA GLU A 189 7.05 13.38 12.97
C GLU A 189 6.49 12.19 12.18
N ALA A 190 6.52 12.27 10.84
CA ALA A 190 6.02 11.21 9.98
C ALA A 190 6.74 9.87 10.23
N GLU A 191 8.07 9.89 10.37
CA GLU A 191 8.86 8.71 10.70
C GLU A 191 8.47 8.13 12.06
N ALA A 192 8.34 8.98 13.10
CA ALA A 192 7.95 8.52 14.43
C ALA A 192 6.55 7.87 14.43
N VAL A 193 5.57 8.51 13.77
CA VAL A 193 4.18 8.03 13.71
C VAL A 193 4.09 6.74 12.90
N MET A 194 4.65 6.72 11.69
CA MET A 194 4.55 5.57 10.80
C MET A 194 5.33 4.37 11.33
N PHE A 195 6.57 4.56 11.78
CA PHE A 195 7.36 3.45 12.32
C PHE A 195 6.85 2.99 13.67
N GLY A 196 6.42 3.89 14.55
CA GLY A 196 5.83 3.50 15.83
C GLY A 196 4.59 2.64 15.66
N ALA A 197 3.69 3.00 14.74
CA ALA A 197 2.51 2.20 14.43
C ALA A 197 2.85 0.85 13.78
N LEU A 198 3.82 0.82 12.85
CA LEU A 198 4.24 -0.41 12.18
C LEU A 198 4.96 -1.37 13.11
N ASP A 199 5.85 -0.88 13.98
CA ASP A 199 6.58 -1.70 14.94
C ASP A 199 5.61 -2.37 15.93
N GLU A 200 4.63 -1.61 16.43
CA GLU A 200 3.56 -2.17 17.26
C GLU A 200 2.74 -3.22 16.50
N LEU A 201 2.32 -2.94 15.26
CA LEU A 201 1.55 -3.87 14.44
C LEU A 201 2.30 -5.18 14.16
N PHE A 202 3.59 -5.09 13.81
CA PHE A 202 4.41 -6.27 13.56
C PHE A 202 4.71 -7.06 14.85
N SER A 203 4.84 -6.35 15.98
CA SER A 203 4.99 -7.01 17.28
C SER A 203 3.75 -7.81 17.69
N LYS A 204 2.54 -7.28 17.44
CA LYS A 204 1.27 -7.95 17.75
C LYS A 204 1.00 -9.14 16.83
N THR A 205 1.21 -8.94 15.53
CA THR A 205 0.86 -9.94 14.51
C THR A 205 1.94 -11.01 14.30
N GLY A 206 3.20 -10.73 14.65
CA GLY A 206 4.35 -11.57 14.33
C GLY A 206 4.68 -11.64 12.84
N VAL A 207 4.01 -10.83 12.00
CA VAL A 207 4.23 -10.79 10.56
C VAL A 207 5.58 -10.14 10.28
N ARG A 208 6.40 -10.78 9.46
CA ARG A 208 7.69 -10.20 9.07
C ARG A 208 7.44 -9.15 7.99
N PRO A 209 8.13 -8.00 8.01
CA PRO A 209 7.97 -6.97 6.98
C PRO A 209 8.18 -7.47 5.54
N ARG A 210 8.98 -8.53 5.35
CA ARG A 210 9.22 -9.17 4.04
C ARG A 210 8.01 -9.92 3.47
N ASP A 211 7.05 -10.28 4.32
CA ASP A 211 5.85 -11.01 3.93
C ASP A 211 4.72 -10.05 3.50
N VAL A 212 4.90 -8.73 3.70
CA VAL A 212 3.95 -7.69 3.27
C VAL A 212 4.13 -7.42 1.77
N GLY A 213 3.10 -7.75 0.98
CA GLY A 213 3.14 -7.55 -0.48
C GLY A 213 2.80 -6.13 -0.94
N ILE A 214 1.95 -5.43 -0.19
CA ILE A 214 1.45 -4.09 -0.53
C ILE A 214 1.45 -3.24 0.74
N LEU A 215 2.03 -2.04 0.63
CA LEU A 215 1.95 -1.00 1.66
C LEU A 215 1.24 0.21 1.05
N ILE A 216 0.17 0.66 1.70
CA ILE A 216 -0.58 1.86 1.32
C ILE A 216 -0.33 2.89 2.42
N VAL A 217 0.20 4.06 2.04
CA VAL A 217 0.48 5.15 2.97
C VAL A 217 -0.31 6.38 2.53
N ASN A 218 -1.01 7.01 3.46
CA ASN A 218 -1.65 8.31 3.27
C ASN A 218 -1.01 9.31 4.23
N CYS A 219 -0.53 10.43 3.71
CA CYS A 219 0.02 11.51 4.52
C CYS A 219 -0.28 12.84 3.82
N SER A 220 -0.87 13.78 4.54
CA SER A 220 -1.15 15.14 4.03
C SER A 220 -0.12 16.16 4.50
N LEU A 221 0.44 15.97 5.71
CA LEU A 221 1.37 16.89 6.36
C LEU A 221 2.80 16.78 5.82
N PHE A 222 3.17 15.61 5.29
CA PHE A 222 4.50 15.36 4.77
C PHE A 222 4.39 14.79 3.34
N ASN A 223 4.62 15.66 2.34
CA ASN A 223 4.64 15.31 0.92
C ASN A 223 6.08 15.38 0.37
N PRO A 224 6.98 14.45 0.75
CA PRO A 224 8.28 14.37 0.14
C PRO A 224 8.12 13.92 -1.32
N THR A 225 9.01 14.35 -2.19
CA THR A 225 9.19 13.68 -3.48
C THR A 225 9.40 12.17 -3.22
N PRO A 226 8.68 11.26 -3.92
CA PRO A 226 8.22 9.94 -3.43
C PRO A 226 9.25 8.90 -2.96
N LEU A 227 10.55 9.20 -2.94
CA LEU A 227 11.62 8.22 -2.78
C LEU A 227 12.42 8.36 -1.46
N SER A 228 12.24 9.44 -0.70
CA SER A 228 13.09 9.71 0.47
C SER A 228 12.69 8.99 1.76
N LEU A 229 11.42 8.58 1.93
CA LEU A 229 10.96 7.95 3.18
C LEU A 229 11.41 6.48 3.31
N CYS A 230 11.41 5.71 2.21
CA CYS A 230 11.81 4.30 2.23
C CYS A 230 13.32 4.07 2.19
N HIS A 231 14.12 5.07 1.78
CA HIS A 231 15.56 4.90 1.57
C HIS A 231 16.41 5.07 2.83
N ASP A 232 15.87 5.67 3.89
CA ASP A 232 16.58 5.85 5.18
C ASP A 232 16.38 4.67 6.14
N ARG A 233 16.14 3.46 5.62
CA ARG A 233 16.54 2.24 6.32
C ARG A 233 18.06 2.27 6.54
N LYS A 234 18.53 2.93 7.60
CA LYS A 234 19.73 2.45 8.27
C LYS A 234 19.41 1.02 8.74
N PRO A 235 20.19 0.01 8.35
CA PRO A 235 19.91 -1.36 8.72
C PRO A 235 19.79 -1.47 10.25
N LEU A 236 18.70 -2.10 10.69
CA LEU A 236 18.35 -2.45 12.07
C LEU A 236 19.31 -3.50 12.67
N GLN A 237 20.62 -3.26 12.57
CA GLN A 237 21.68 -4.11 13.08
C GLN A 237 22.71 -3.36 13.93
N ASP A 238 22.36 -2.20 14.48
CA ASP A 238 23.27 -1.51 15.40
C ASP A 238 22.98 -1.98 16.84
N GLU A 239 23.72 -3.00 17.26
CA GLU A 239 23.82 -3.59 18.62
C GLU A 239 24.25 -2.55 19.70
N ASN A 240 24.38 -1.27 19.34
CA ASN A 240 24.89 -0.21 20.20
C ASN A 240 23.87 0.89 20.54
N ARG A 241 22.55 0.61 20.48
CA ARG A 241 21.51 1.58 20.92
C ARG A 241 21.74 2.06 22.37
N HIS A 242 22.26 1.20 23.25
CA HIS A 242 22.62 1.57 24.63
C HIS A 242 23.86 2.47 24.75
N LYS A 243 24.86 2.33 23.87
CA LYS A 243 26.07 3.18 23.91
C LYS A 243 25.82 4.58 23.35
N LYS A 244 24.92 4.72 22.35
CA LYS A 244 24.53 6.03 21.83
C LYS A 244 23.73 6.86 22.83
N LEU A 245 22.86 6.24 23.63
CA LEU A 245 22.13 6.95 24.68
C LEU A 245 23.05 7.44 25.83
N GLN A 246 24.13 6.72 26.15
CA GLN A 246 25.11 7.19 27.14
C GLN A 246 26.04 8.30 26.63
N SER A 247 26.41 8.28 25.33
CA SER A 247 27.19 9.37 24.73
C SER A 247 26.45 10.71 24.70
N TRP A 248 25.12 10.70 24.63
CA TRP A 248 24.28 11.91 24.68
C TRP A 248 24.06 12.43 26.11
N ARG A 249 24.29 11.61 27.14
CA ARG A 249 24.12 11.99 28.56
C ARG A 249 25.37 12.61 29.19
N ASN A 250 26.55 12.36 28.60
CA ASN A 250 27.85 12.82 29.14
C ASN A 250 28.45 13.99 28.33
N GLY A 251 27.66 14.64 27.48
CA GLY A 251 28.05 15.78 26.65
C GLY A 251 27.28 17.06 26.96
N LEU A 252 27.11 17.35 28.25
CA LEU A 252 26.84 18.69 28.79
C LEU A 252 28.14 19.22 29.39
#